data_AF-A0A432ZET8-F1
#
_entry.id   AF-A0A432ZET8-F1
#
_cell.length_a   1.000
_cell.length_b   1.000
_cell.length_c   1.000
_cell.angle_alpha   90.00
_cell.angle_beta   90.00
_cell.angle_gamma   90.00
#
_symmetry.space_group_name_H-M   'P 1'
#
loop_
_entity.id
_entity.type
_entity.pdbx_description
1 polymer ?
#
loop_
_entity_poly.entity_id
_entity_poly.type
_entity_poly.pdbx_seq_one_letter_code
_entity_poly.pdbx_strand_id
1 'polypeptide(L)'
;MQLLVNEVFRFQGRSLRVLHTADGVATCIDIDLDKKSFPFRIMYSQIEEAFFDETAMRIKDPFLLGLHGIKEEHIKVARNRYENIEPLLGEEGLFYKSERFKIIERCSEQTGIHKHSLYKWLILYWQRGMSLYALLPNFQHCGGKGKPRETSVKKGRTRKNAPGQAPVVTDEIKRIFRRVTDKYILTNKKYTLAYAARRVQSIFLQLNPNTPEEELPCNPPEKSEQL
;
A
#
# COMPACT_ATOMS: atom_id res chain seq x y z
N MET A 1 26.22 -24.16 13.62
CA MET A 1 25.20 -23.20 14.12
C MET A 1 23.81 -23.78 13.91
N GLN A 2 22.85 -23.44 14.78
CA GLN A 2 21.43 -23.75 14.56
C GLN A 2 20.70 -22.51 14.07
N LEU A 3 19.99 -22.61 12.94
CA LEU A 3 19.03 -21.62 12.47
C LEU A 3 17.63 -22.18 12.69
N LEU A 4 16.74 -21.38 13.28
CA LEU A 4 15.36 -21.79 13.49
C LEU A 4 14.47 -21.32 12.34
N VAL A 5 13.51 -22.14 11.95
CA VAL A 5 12.45 -21.71 11.02
C VAL A 5 11.69 -20.53 11.64
N ASN A 6 11.30 -19.56 10.81
CA ASN A 6 10.73 -18.27 11.17
C ASN A 6 11.66 -17.28 11.90
N GLU A 7 12.90 -17.66 12.21
CA GLU A 7 13.90 -16.73 12.74
C GLU A 7 14.18 -15.61 11.73
N VAL A 8 14.43 -14.40 12.24
CA VAL A 8 14.77 -13.22 11.45
C VAL A 8 16.15 -12.71 11.84
N PHE A 9 16.98 -12.44 10.84
CA PHE A 9 18.29 -11.84 11.02
C PHE A 9 18.53 -10.77 9.96
N ARG A 10 19.35 -9.78 10.29
CA ARG A 10 19.84 -8.79 9.34
C ARG A 10 21.11 -9.33 8.68
N PHE A 11 21.19 -9.24 7.36
CA PHE A 11 22.34 -9.65 6.57
C PHE A 11 22.44 -8.78 5.32
N GLN A 12 23.64 -8.25 5.03
CA GLN A 12 23.89 -7.36 3.89
C GLN A 12 22.88 -6.19 3.79
N GLY A 13 22.54 -5.59 4.93
CA GLY A 13 21.63 -4.45 5.02
C GLY A 13 20.13 -4.78 4.96
N ARG A 14 19.75 -6.04 4.71
CA ARG A 14 18.36 -6.51 4.58
C ARG A 14 17.95 -7.39 5.77
N SER A 15 16.66 -7.39 6.09
CA SER A 15 16.05 -8.29 7.07
C SER A 15 15.57 -9.55 6.37
N LEU A 16 16.11 -10.70 6.76
CA LEU A 16 15.83 -12.00 6.14
C LEU A 16 15.13 -12.91 7.15
N ARG A 17 14.08 -13.60 6.71
CA ARG A 17 13.43 -14.66 7.47
C ARG A 17 13.79 -16.03 6.92
N VAL A 18 14.11 -16.97 7.81
CA VAL A 18 14.32 -18.38 7.49
C VAL A 18 12.96 -19.05 7.26
N LEU A 19 12.74 -19.60 6.06
CA LEU A 19 11.53 -20.34 5.70
C LEU A 19 11.70 -21.84 5.83
N HIS A 20 12.87 -22.34 5.46
CA HIS A 20 13.18 -23.76 5.46
C HIS A 20 14.69 -23.96 5.60
N THR A 21 15.07 -25.12 6.13
CA THR A 21 16.47 -25.50 6.38
C THR A 21 16.67 -26.95 5.99
N ALA A 22 17.59 -27.21 5.05
CA ALA A 22 17.96 -28.57 4.67
C ALA A 22 19.40 -28.59 4.15
N ASP A 23 20.13 -29.68 4.44
CA ASP A 23 21.45 -29.98 3.90
C ASP A 23 22.48 -28.84 4.00
N GLY A 24 22.50 -28.14 5.15
CA GLY A 24 23.41 -27.01 5.37
C GLY A 24 23.06 -25.76 4.56
N VAL A 25 21.83 -25.67 4.05
CA VAL A 25 21.32 -24.53 3.29
C VAL A 25 20.06 -23.97 3.95
N ALA A 26 20.00 -22.65 4.08
CA ALA A 26 18.80 -21.93 4.49
C ALA A 26 18.07 -21.40 3.25
N THR A 27 16.79 -21.67 3.15
CA THR A 27 15.89 -20.93 2.26
C THR A 27 15.36 -19.73 3.02
N CYS A 28 15.65 -18.53 2.52
CA CYS A 28 15.31 -17.27 3.14
C CYS A 28 14.42 -16.42 2.24
N ILE A 29 13.68 -15.48 2.84
CA ILE A 29 12.96 -14.43 2.13
C ILE A 29 13.29 -13.07 2.74
N ASP A 30 13.41 -12.06 1.88
CA ASP A 30 13.57 -10.67 2.30
C ASP A 30 12.23 -10.14 2.81
N ILE A 31 12.18 -9.66 4.04
CA ILE A 31 10.95 -9.16 4.66
C ILE A 31 10.78 -7.64 4.55
N ASP A 32 11.78 -6.93 4.05
CA ASP A 32 11.74 -5.48 3.79
C ASP A 32 11.19 -5.16 2.39
N LEU A 33 11.28 -6.11 1.45
CA LEU A 33 10.72 -5.99 0.10
C LEU A 33 9.21 -6.27 0.08
N ASP A 34 8.45 -5.54 -0.74
CA ASP A 34 7.01 -5.79 -0.94
C ASP A 34 6.75 -7.02 -1.88
N LYS A 35 5.75 -6.93 -2.76
CA LYS A 35 5.22 -7.95 -3.69
C LYS A 35 6.23 -8.58 -4.68
N LYS A 36 7.52 -8.29 -4.55
CA LYS A 36 8.61 -8.83 -5.38
C LYS A 36 9.59 -9.69 -4.57
N SER A 37 9.37 -9.87 -3.27
CA SER A 37 10.20 -10.76 -2.48
C SER A 37 9.87 -12.21 -2.78
N PHE A 38 10.88 -12.99 -3.13
CA PHE A 38 10.76 -14.41 -3.37
C PHE A 38 11.83 -15.17 -2.60
N PRO A 39 11.55 -16.43 -2.20
CA PRO A 39 12.53 -17.27 -1.54
C PRO A 39 13.81 -17.43 -2.37
N PHE A 40 14.95 -17.40 -1.68
CA PHE A 40 16.29 -17.64 -2.22
C PHE A 40 17.12 -18.42 -1.20
N ARG A 41 18.21 -19.05 -1.63
CA ARG A 41 19.03 -19.94 -0.81
C ARG A 41 20.34 -19.28 -0.40
N ILE A 42 20.76 -19.50 0.84
CA ILE A 42 22.05 -19.08 1.39
C ILE A 42 22.68 -20.28 2.11
N MET A 43 23.98 -20.51 1.92
CA MET A 43 24.70 -21.55 2.64
C MET A 43 24.81 -21.22 4.12
N TYR A 44 24.76 -22.23 4.98
CA TYR A 44 24.95 -22.05 6.42
C TYR A 44 26.31 -21.43 6.74
N SER A 45 27.37 -21.87 6.07
CA SER A 45 28.72 -21.33 6.26
C SER A 45 28.77 -19.82 6.04
N GLN A 46 28.08 -19.31 5.00
CA GLN A 46 28.02 -17.87 4.72
C GLN A 46 27.31 -17.09 5.83
N ILE A 47 26.27 -17.67 6.42
CA ILE A 47 25.55 -17.03 7.53
C ILE A 47 26.38 -17.11 8.81
N GLU A 48 27.04 -18.23 9.08
CA GLU A 48 27.93 -18.44 10.23
C GLU A 48 29.11 -17.46 10.21
N GLU A 49 29.82 -17.37 9.09
CA GLU A 49 30.90 -16.42 8.86
C GLU A 49 30.41 -14.98 9.08
N ALA A 50 29.24 -14.64 8.54
CA ALA A 50 28.70 -13.29 8.70
C ALA A 50 28.31 -12.96 10.15
N PHE A 51 27.84 -13.93 10.93
CA PHE A 51 27.62 -13.73 12.36
C PHE A 51 28.94 -13.60 13.13
N PHE A 52 29.96 -14.37 12.76
CA PHE A 52 31.28 -14.30 13.38
C PHE A 52 31.96 -12.95 13.11
N ASP A 53 31.84 -12.45 11.88
CA ASP A 53 32.36 -11.15 11.44
C ASP A 53 31.48 -9.96 11.87
N GLU A 54 30.41 -10.20 12.64
CA GLU A 54 29.44 -9.19 13.09
C GLU A 54 28.76 -8.41 11.93
N THR A 55 28.78 -8.94 10.71
CA THR A 55 28.10 -8.37 9.53
C THR A 55 26.66 -8.88 9.38
N ALA A 56 26.30 -9.90 10.16
CA ALA A 56 24.94 -10.37 10.37
C ALA A 56 24.56 -10.28 11.85
N MET A 57 23.27 -10.06 12.14
CA MET A 57 22.77 -10.08 13.52
C MET A 57 21.33 -10.57 13.59
N ARG A 58 21.00 -11.34 14.63
CA ARG A 58 19.61 -11.71 14.89
C ARG A 58 18.81 -10.47 15.28
N ILE A 59 17.57 -10.37 14.78
CA ILE A 59 16.67 -9.27 15.11
C ILE A 59 15.32 -9.82 15.56
N LYS A 60 14.60 -9.01 16.35
CA LYS A 60 13.21 -9.31 16.68
C LYS A 60 12.36 -9.24 15.41
N ASP A 61 11.49 -10.22 15.23
CA ASP A 61 10.57 -10.26 14.10
C ASP A 61 9.63 -9.02 14.11
N PRO A 62 9.70 -8.14 13.11
CA PRO A 62 8.88 -6.94 13.04
C PRO A 62 7.40 -7.24 12.75
N PHE A 63 7.09 -8.43 12.24
CA PHE A 63 5.73 -8.88 11.92
C PHE A 63 5.10 -9.74 13.02
N LEU A 64 5.80 -9.95 14.14
CA LEU A 64 5.24 -10.62 15.30
C LEU A 64 4.10 -9.77 15.88
N LEU A 65 2.89 -10.03 15.42
CA LEU A 65 1.69 -9.31 15.80
C LEU A 65 1.20 -9.76 17.17
N GLY A 66 0.98 -8.80 18.07
CA GLY A 66 0.12 -9.03 19.23
C GLY A 66 -1.32 -9.20 18.77
N LEU A 67 -2.00 -10.26 19.22
CA LEU A 67 -3.35 -10.62 18.78
C LEU A 67 -4.47 -9.69 19.33
N HIS A 68 -4.11 -8.59 20.00
CA HIS A 68 -5.09 -7.71 20.64
C HIS A 68 -5.79 -6.79 19.64
N GLY A 69 -7.12 -6.70 19.74
CA GLY A 69 -7.92 -5.75 18.96
C GLY A 69 -8.15 -6.13 17.50
N ILE A 70 -7.85 -7.37 17.10
CA ILE A 70 -8.12 -7.86 15.74
C ILE A 70 -9.61 -8.12 15.59
N LYS A 71 -10.24 -7.49 14.59
CA LYS A 71 -11.66 -7.72 14.27
C LYS A 71 -11.88 -9.10 13.67
N GLU A 72 -12.97 -9.76 14.05
CA GLU A 72 -13.35 -11.09 13.53
C GLU A 72 -13.48 -11.11 12.00
N GLU A 73 -13.98 -10.04 11.40
CA GLU A 73 -14.05 -9.89 9.93
C GLU A 73 -12.68 -10.00 9.26
N HIS A 74 -11.63 -9.47 9.89
CA HIS A 74 -10.28 -9.54 9.36
C HIS A 74 -9.72 -10.97 9.46
N ILE A 75 -10.06 -11.69 10.53
CA ILE A 75 -9.70 -13.10 10.72
C ILE A 75 -10.39 -13.96 9.67
N LYS A 76 -11.68 -13.71 9.38
CA LYS A 76 -12.41 -14.40 8.28
C LYS A 76 -11.73 -14.21 6.94
N VAL A 77 -11.30 -12.98 6.61
CA VAL A 77 -10.53 -12.71 5.39
C VAL A 77 -9.19 -13.47 5.39
N ALA A 78 -8.48 -13.51 6.51
CA ALA A 78 -7.22 -14.26 6.61
C ALA A 78 -7.42 -15.77 6.43
N ARG A 79 -8.47 -16.36 7.04
CA ARG A 79 -8.84 -17.78 6.86
C ARG A 79 -9.14 -18.11 5.42
N ASN A 80 -9.99 -17.31 4.77
CA ASN A 80 -10.30 -17.51 3.36
C ASN A 80 -9.02 -17.46 2.49
N ARG A 81 -8.11 -16.52 2.74
CA ARG A 81 -6.83 -16.49 2.02
C ARG A 81 -5.98 -17.72 2.30
N TYR A 82 -5.94 -18.17 3.54
CA TYR A 82 -5.17 -19.33 3.97
C TYR A 82 -5.68 -20.59 3.28
N GLU A 83 -7.00 -20.85 3.30
CA GLU A 83 -7.65 -21.98 2.62
C GLU A 83 -7.29 -22.06 1.13
N ASN A 84 -7.13 -20.91 0.46
CA ASN A 84 -6.76 -20.86 -0.95
C ASN A 84 -5.27 -21.15 -1.23
N ILE A 85 -4.38 -20.98 -0.26
CA ILE A 85 -2.94 -21.25 -0.43
C ILE A 85 -2.47 -22.51 0.28
N GLU A 86 -3.22 -23.00 1.27
CA GLU A 86 -2.91 -24.18 2.08
C GLU A 86 -2.55 -25.41 1.22
N PRO A 87 -3.26 -25.73 0.12
CA PRO A 87 -2.90 -26.84 -0.75
C PRO A 87 -1.50 -26.75 -1.35
N LEU A 88 -0.93 -25.53 -1.44
CA LEU A 88 0.39 -25.29 -2.02
C LEU A 88 1.52 -25.42 -1.00
N LEU A 89 1.25 -25.20 0.29
CA LEU A 89 2.29 -24.97 1.31
C LEU A 89 3.22 -26.18 1.54
N GLY A 90 2.78 -27.39 1.18
CA GLY A 90 3.60 -28.60 1.25
C GLY A 90 4.53 -28.82 0.05
N GLU A 91 4.43 -28.02 -1.01
CA GLU A 91 5.23 -28.20 -2.21
C GLU A 91 6.55 -27.43 -2.12
N GLU A 92 7.66 -28.12 -1.84
CA GLU A 92 9.00 -27.51 -1.82
C GLU A 92 9.37 -26.81 -3.14
N GLY A 93 8.78 -27.26 -4.25
CA GLY A 93 8.84 -26.62 -5.56
C GLY A 93 8.50 -25.12 -5.54
N LEU A 94 7.71 -24.66 -4.57
CA LEU A 94 7.41 -23.24 -4.37
C LEU A 94 8.65 -22.40 -4.06
N PHE A 95 9.72 -22.97 -3.51
CA PHE A 95 10.95 -22.23 -3.27
C PHE A 95 11.77 -22.02 -4.55
N TYR A 96 11.50 -22.78 -5.61
CA TYR A 96 12.24 -22.74 -6.86
C TYR A 96 11.47 -21.99 -7.95
N LYS A 97 12.10 -20.95 -8.53
CA LYS A 97 11.47 -20.11 -9.56
C LYS A 97 10.97 -20.92 -10.78
N SER A 98 11.71 -21.95 -11.17
CA SER A 98 11.40 -22.86 -12.29
C SER A 98 10.11 -23.64 -12.11
N GLU A 99 9.76 -23.98 -10.86
CA GLU A 99 8.63 -24.86 -10.53
C GLU A 99 7.43 -24.08 -10.01
N ARG A 100 7.69 -23.05 -9.20
CA ARG A 100 6.68 -22.18 -8.57
C ARG A 100 5.59 -21.71 -9.54
N PHE A 101 5.97 -21.31 -10.76
CA PHE A 101 4.99 -20.85 -11.75
C PHE A 101 3.97 -21.93 -12.09
N LYS A 102 4.42 -23.17 -12.36
CA LYS A 102 3.57 -24.29 -12.73
C LYS A 102 2.66 -24.70 -11.57
N ILE A 103 3.19 -24.70 -10.35
CA ILE A 103 2.42 -25.01 -9.13
C ILE A 103 1.28 -24.01 -8.94
N ILE A 104 1.60 -22.71 -9.03
CA ILE A 104 0.61 -21.64 -8.87
C ILE A 104 -0.38 -21.61 -10.04
N GLU A 105 0.06 -21.92 -11.25
CA GLU A 105 -0.80 -22.04 -12.43
C GLU A 105 -1.84 -23.14 -12.25
N ARG A 106 -1.41 -24.35 -11.88
CA ARG A 106 -2.31 -25.46 -11.58
C ARG A 106 -3.33 -25.10 -10.49
N CYS A 107 -2.89 -24.47 -9.41
CA CYS A 107 -3.78 -24.04 -8.34
C CYS A 107 -4.79 -22.98 -8.80
N SER A 108 -4.35 -22.04 -9.63
CA SER A 108 -5.19 -20.99 -10.20
C SER A 108 -6.29 -21.59 -11.08
N GLU A 109 -5.97 -22.60 -11.88
CA GLU A 109 -6.93 -23.31 -12.73
C GLU A 109 -7.95 -24.12 -11.91
N GLN A 110 -7.51 -24.76 -10.81
CA GLN A 110 -8.37 -25.56 -9.94
C GLN A 110 -9.32 -24.71 -9.08
N THR A 111 -8.84 -23.58 -8.57
CA THR A 111 -9.58 -22.75 -7.61
C THR A 111 -10.33 -21.59 -8.27
N GLY A 112 -9.98 -21.24 -9.51
CA GLY A 112 -10.43 -20.01 -10.18
C GLY A 112 -9.82 -18.72 -9.61
N ILE A 113 -8.93 -18.82 -8.62
CA ILE A 113 -8.25 -17.65 -8.05
C ILE A 113 -7.16 -17.19 -9.00
N HIS A 114 -7.13 -15.89 -9.31
CA HIS A 114 -6.11 -15.32 -10.17
C HIS A 114 -4.69 -15.48 -9.59
N LYS A 115 -3.74 -15.95 -10.41
CA LYS A 115 -2.33 -16.22 -10.04
C LYS A 115 -1.70 -15.10 -9.20
N HIS A 116 -1.92 -13.83 -9.55
CA HIS A 116 -1.40 -12.69 -8.79
C HIS A 116 -1.86 -12.66 -7.31
N SER A 117 -3.09 -13.08 -7.01
CA SER A 117 -3.59 -13.16 -5.64
C SER A 117 -2.87 -14.25 -4.84
N LEU A 118 -2.70 -15.44 -5.44
CA LEU A 118 -1.97 -16.55 -4.85
C LEU A 118 -0.52 -16.15 -4.54
N TYR A 119 0.19 -15.55 -5.51
CA TYR A 119 1.53 -15.00 -5.31
C TYR A 119 1.59 -14.04 -4.13
N LYS A 120 0.66 -13.07 -4.10
CA LYS A 120 0.62 -12.07 -3.04
C LYS A 120 0.42 -12.71 -1.66
N TRP A 121 -0.47 -13.69 -1.55
CA TRP A 121 -0.74 -14.37 -0.28
C TRP A 121 0.42 -15.25 0.17
N LEU A 122 1.06 -15.99 -0.74
CA LEU A 122 2.27 -16.77 -0.43
C LEU A 122 3.41 -15.88 0.09
N ILE A 123 3.67 -14.75 -0.60
CA ILE A 123 4.71 -13.80 -0.15
C ILE A 123 4.38 -13.25 1.23
N LEU A 124 3.13 -12.84 1.48
CA LEU A 124 2.70 -12.36 2.80
C LEU A 124 2.85 -13.44 3.88
N TYR A 125 2.45 -14.67 3.57
CA TYR A 125 2.57 -15.82 4.47
C TYR A 125 4.03 -16.04 4.88
N TRP A 126 4.93 -16.13 3.91
CA TRP A 126 6.36 -16.32 4.17
C TRP A 126 6.99 -15.14 4.92
N GLN A 127 6.74 -13.90 4.51
CA GLN A 127 7.38 -12.74 5.13
C GLN A 127 6.97 -12.50 6.58
N ARG A 128 5.77 -12.93 6.98
CA ARG A 128 5.15 -12.61 8.27
C ARG A 128 5.00 -13.82 9.19
N GLY A 129 5.81 -14.86 8.97
CA GLY A 129 6.00 -15.93 9.93
C GLY A 129 5.12 -17.15 9.75
N MET A 130 4.65 -17.40 8.53
CA MET A 130 4.02 -18.65 8.13
C MET A 130 2.91 -19.09 9.08
N SER A 131 2.01 -18.17 9.39
CA SER A 131 0.84 -18.42 10.25
C SER A 131 -0.43 -17.91 9.57
N LEU A 132 -1.59 -18.35 10.04
CA LEU A 132 -2.87 -17.79 9.61
C LEU A 132 -2.90 -16.25 9.71
N TYR A 133 -2.34 -15.71 10.80
CA TYR A 133 -2.33 -14.28 11.09
C TYR A 133 -1.40 -13.47 10.16
N ALA A 134 -0.43 -14.12 9.50
CA ALA A 134 0.38 -13.49 8.45
C ALA A 134 -0.48 -12.90 7.32
N LEU A 135 -1.62 -13.54 7.03
CA LEU A 135 -2.52 -13.18 5.94
C LEU A 135 -3.55 -12.11 6.33
N LEU A 136 -3.46 -11.55 7.54
CA LEU A 136 -4.31 -10.45 7.96
C LEU A 136 -4.21 -9.27 6.98
N PRO A 137 -5.35 -8.66 6.62
CA PRO A 137 -5.36 -7.45 5.82
C PRO A 137 -4.78 -6.26 6.58
N ASN A 138 -3.99 -5.42 5.89
CA ASN A 138 -3.39 -4.20 6.41
C ASN A 138 -4.43 -3.05 6.57
N PHE A 139 -5.63 -3.33 7.09
CA PHE A 139 -6.68 -2.31 7.19
C PHE A 139 -6.32 -1.17 8.15
N GLN A 140 -5.40 -1.40 9.09
CA GLN A 140 -4.84 -0.34 9.95
C GLN A 140 -4.14 0.78 9.15
N HIS A 141 -3.67 0.48 7.93
CA HIS A 141 -3.06 1.46 7.01
C HIS A 141 -4.04 1.95 5.93
N CYS A 142 -5.30 1.49 5.98
CA CYS A 142 -6.33 1.84 5.01
C CYS A 142 -7.39 2.76 5.62
N GLY A 143 -8.05 3.55 4.79
CA GLY A 143 -9.22 4.32 5.20
C GLY A 143 -8.88 5.45 6.18
N GLY A 144 -8.29 6.54 5.67
CA GLY A 144 -8.26 7.83 6.37
C GLY A 144 -9.66 8.48 6.48
N LYS A 145 -10.73 7.71 6.74
CA LYS A 145 -12.09 8.23 6.87
C LYS A 145 -12.12 9.16 8.09
N GLY A 146 -12.47 10.42 7.86
CA GLY A 146 -12.49 11.45 8.90
C GLY A 146 -11.12 12.07 9.23
N LYS A 147 -10.01 11.53 8.71
CA LYS A 147 -8.69 12.17 8.85
C LYS A 147 -8.45 13.13 7.67
N PRO A 148 -8.05 14.39 7.92
CA PRO A 148 -7.69 15.29 6.84
C PRO A 148 -6.49 14.70 6.08
N ARG A 149 -6.55 14.75 4.75
CA ARG A 149 -5.43 14.34 3.91
C ARG A 149 -4.56 15.57 3.67
N GLU A 150 -3.39 15.60 4.28
CA GLU A 150 -2.38 16.63 4.00
C GLU A 150 -1.72 16.39 2.64
N THR A 151 -1.52 17.46 1.88
CA THR A 151 -0.94 17.39 0.55
C THR A 151 -0.17 18.66 0.26
N SER A 152 1.13 18.52 -0.02
CA SER A 152 1.97 19.59 -0.56
C SER A 152 1.88 19.72 -2.08
N VAL A 153 1.22 18.75 -2.75
CA VAL A 153 1.14 18.67 -4.21
C VAL A 153 -0.31 18.68 -4.66
N LYS A 154 -0.56 19.31 -5.81
CA LYS A 154 -1.87 19.32 -6.47
C LYS A 154 -2.36 17.88 -6.70
N LYS A 155 -3.61 17.63 -6.29
CA LYS A 155 -4.32 16.39 -6.58
C LYS A 155 -5.28 16.55 -7.77
N GLY A 156 -5.52 15.46 -8.49
CA GLY A 156 -6.36 15.44 -9.69
C GLY A 156 -5.57 15.52 -11.00
N ARG A 157 -6.27 15.58 -12.13
CA ARG A 157 -5.66 15.59 -13.47
C ARG A 157 -4.91 16.91 -13.71
N THR A 158 -3.64 16.82 -14.09
CA THR A 158 -2.86 17.97 -14.56
C THR A 158 -3.43 18.50 -15.88
N ARG A 159 -3.46 19.83 -16.06
CA ARG A 159 -3.86 20.44 -17.34
C ARG A 159 -2.79 20.12 -18.38
N LYS A 160 -3.20 19.73 -19.59
CA LYS A 160 -2.26 19.46 -20.71
C LYS A 160 -2.19 20.62 -21.70
N ASN A 161 -3.29 21.35 -21.89
CA ASN A 161 -3.47 22.30 -23.00
C ASN A 161 -3.84 23.72 -22.54
N ALA A 162 -3.46 24.11 -21.32
CA ALA A 162 -3.73 25.46 -20.82
C ALA A 162 -2.56 25.93 -19.94
N PRO A 163 -2.17 27.22 -20.02
CA PRO A 163 -1.14 27.78 -19.17
C PRO A 163 -1.53 27.73 -17.68
N GLY A 164 -0.51 27.75 -16.81
CA GLY A 164 -0.62 27.83 -15.35
C GLY A 164 -0.95 26.52 -14.62
N GLN A 165 -0.77 26.55 -13.29
CA GLN A 165 -0.99 25.42 -12.40
C GLN A 165 -2.13 25.74 -11.44
N ALA A 166 -3.25 25.00 -11.53
CA ALA A 166 -4.32 25.17 -10.54
C ALA A 166 -3.78 24.99 -9.10
N PRO A 167 -4.25 25.79 -8.13
CA PRO A 167 -3.61 25.93 -6.83
C PRO A 167 -3.74 24.64 -6.01
N VAL A 168 -2.76 24.38 -5.14
CA VAL A 168 -2.86 23.33 -4.13
C VAL A 168 -3.99 23.69 -3.18
N VAL A 169 -4.89 22.76 -2.86
CA VAL A 169 -6.04 23.02 -1.98
C VAL A 169 -5.57 23.17 -0.53
N THR A 170 -5.22 24.40 -0.15
CA THR A 170 -4.83 24.78 1.21
C THR A 170 -6.05 24.88 2.14
N ASP A 171 -5.81 24.98 3.45
CA ASP A 171 -6.88 25.19 4.43
C ASP A 171 -7.58 26.55 4.27
N GLU A 172 -6.87 27.56 3.75
CA GLU A 172 -7.47 28.85 3.38
C GLU A 172 -8.51 28.66 2.27
N ILE A 173 -8.14 27.98 1.18
CA ILE A 173 -9.07 27.67 0.09
C ILE A 173 -10.27 26.89 0.62
N LYS A 174 -10.06 25.86 1.45
CA LYS A 174 -11.17 25.09 2.07
C LYS A 174 -12.11 25.98 2.89
N ARG A 175 -11.60 26.97 3.62
CA ARG A 175 -12.42 27.94 4.39
C ARG A 175 -13.26 28.81 3.47
N ILE A 176 -12.70 29.29 2.35
CA ILE A 176 -13.45 30.07 1.35
C ILE A 176 -14.60 29.22 0.79
N PHE A 177 -14.30 28.00 0.34
CA PHE A 177 -15.29 27.07 -0.19
C PHE A 177 -16.42 26.80 0.80
N ARG A 178 -16.08 26.52 2.07
CA ARG A 178 -17.09 26.27 3.11
C ARG A 178 -18.02 27.48 3.27
N ARG A 179 -17.45 28.68 3.46
CA ARG A 179 -18.25 29.91 3.63
C ARG A 179 -19.18 30.19 2.45
N VAL A 180 -18.69 30.04 1.22
CA VAL A 180 -19.49 30.26 0.01
C VAL A 180 -20.57 29.19 -0.13
N THR A 181 -20.24 27.93 0.14
CA THR A 181 -21.18 26.80 0.04
C THR A 181 -22.30 26.94 1.06
N ASP A 182 -21.95 27.22 2.32
CA ASP A 182 -22.94 27.44 3.39
C ASP A 182 -23.88 28.59 3.03
N LYS A 183 -23.32 29.74 2.62
CA LYS A 183 -24.08 30.97 2.34
C LYS A 183 -24.95 30.89 1.08
N TYR A 184 -24.42 30.34 -0.01
CA TYR A 184 -25.06 30.45 -1.33
C TYR A 184 -25.61 29.14 -1.87
N ILE A 185 -25.14 27.98 -1.42
CA ILE A 185 -25.60 26.68 -1.94
C ILE A 185 -26.53 25.98 -0.95
N LEU A 186 -26.11 25.82 0.31
CA LEU A 186 -26.87 25.07 1.31
C LEU A 186 -28.03 25.88 1.88
N THR A 187 -27.84 27.19 2.12
CA THR A 187 -28.88 28.06 2.72
C THR A 187 -29.89 28.56 1.69
N ASN A 188 -29.51 28.72 0.42
CA ASN A 188 -30.35 29.40 -0.57
C ASN A 188 -30.29 28.74 -1.95
N LYS A 189 -31.29 27.91 -2.26
CA LYS A 189 -31.41 27.17 -3.53
C LYS A 189 -31.60 28.05 -4.78
N LYS A 190 -31.67 29.39 -4.65
CA LYS A 190 -31.80 30.31 -5.79
C LYS A 190 -30.49 30.53 -6.56
N TYR A 191 -29.34 30.29 -5.93
CA TYR A 191 -28.04 30.56 -6.57
C TYR A 191 -27.51 29.33 -7.31
N THR A 192 -26.91 29.57 -8.47
CA THR A 192 -26.29 28.52 -9.28
C THR A 192 -24.89 28.19 -8.80
N LEU A 193 -24.39 26.99 -9.12
CA LEU A 193 -23.00 26.62 -8.88
C LEU A 193 -22.01 27.58 -9.57
N ALA A 194 -22.35 28.07 -10.76
CA ALA A 194 -21.54 29.07 -11.47
C ALA A 194 -21.46 30.41 -10.72
N TYR A 195 -22.53 30.81 -10.03
CA TYR A 195 -22.50 31.98 -9.16
C TYR A 195 -21.60 31.74 -7.93
N ALA A 196 -21.73 30.59 -7.27
CA ALA A 196 -20.89 30.23 -6.13
C ALA A 196 -19.40 30.17 -6.53
N ALA A 197 -19.06 29.57 -7.68
CA ALA A 197 -17.69 29.52 -8.18
C ALA A 197 -17.08 30.92 -8.37
N ARG A 198 -17.83 31.86 -8.97
CA ARG A 198 -17.41 33.27 -9.10
C ARG A 198 -17.20 33.95 -7.74
N ARG A 199 -18.04 33.63 -6.75
CA ARG A 199 -17.85 34.14 -5.37
C ARG A 199 -16.60 33.57 -4.70
N VAL A 200 -16.27 32.29 -4.93
CA VAL A 200 -15.01 31.68 -4.46
C VAL A 200 -13.81 32.43 -5.05
N GLN A 201 -13.76 32.62 -6.37
CA GLN A 201 -12.69 33.34 -7.05
C GLN A 201 -12.55 34.78 -6.54
N SER A 202 -13.67 35.50 -6.40
CA SER A 202 -13.68 36.89 -5.90
C SER A 202 -13.11 37.01 -4.50
N ILE A 203 -13.48 36.12 -3.57
CA ILE A 203 -12.94 36.14 -2.21
C ILE A 203 -11.46 35.74 -2.21
N PHE A 204 -11.08 34.76 -3.05
CA PHE A 204 -9.70 34.33 -3.15
C PHE A 204 -8.77 35.45 -3.65
N LEU A 205 -9.17 36.19 -4.69
CA LEU A 205 -8.43 37.36 -5.20
C LEU A 205 -8.34 38.49 -4.18
N GLN A 206 -9.37 38.71 -3.35
CA GLN A 206 -9.30 39.70 -2.28
C GLN A 206 -8.23 39.38 -1.24
N LEU A 207 -8.00 38.08 -0.98
CA LEU A 207 -6.98 37.61 -0.06
C LEU A 207 -5.61 37.46 -0.73
N ASN A 208 -5.59 37.27 -2.05
CA ASN A 208 -4.39 37.05 -2.88
C ASN A 208 -4.43 37.95 -4.13
N PRO A 209 -4.15 39.27 -4.01
CA PRO A 209 -4.42 40.25 -5.07
C PRO A 209 -3.59 40.06 -6.34
N ASN A 210 -2.42 39.42 -6.24
CA ASN A 210 -1.47 39.25 -7.34
C ASN A 210 -1.55 37.86 -7.99
N THR A 211 -2.59 37.06 -7.70
CA THR A 211 -2.71 35.71 -8.28
C THR A 211 -3.11 35.78 -9.76
N PRO A 212 -2.35 35.13 -10.67
CA PRO A 212 -2.73 35.00 -12.08
C PRO A 212 -4.08 34.27 -12.25
N GLU A 213 -4.81 34.58 -13.31
CA GLU A 213 -6.12 33.99 -13.59
C GLU A 213 -6.05 32.45 -13.71
N GLU A 214 -4.95 31.94 -14.25
CA GLU A 214 -4.71 30.52 -14.46
C GLU A 214 -4.56 29.73 -13.15
N GLU A 215 -4.22 30.43 -12.07
CA GLU A 215 -4.02 29.92 -10.71
C GLU A 215 -5.25 30.12 -9.80
N LEU A 216 -6.38 30.57 -10.36
CA LEU A 216 -7.60 30.73 -9.58
C LEU A 216 -8.23 29.39 -9.19
N PRO A 217 -8.83 29.29 -7.99
CA PRO A 217 -9.63 28.15 -7.61
C PRO A 217 -10.94 28.12 -8.42
N CYS A 218 -11.25 26.94 -8.97
CA CYS A 218 -12.34 26.70 -9.92
C CYS A 218 -12.16 27.41 -11.27
N ASN A 219 -12.26 26.68 -12.38
CA ASN A 219 -12.63 27.31 -13.65
C ASN A 219 -14.16 27.28 -13.73
N PRO A 220 -14.83 28.41 -14.05
CA PRO A 220 -16.21 28.33 -14.47
C PRO A 220 -16.27 27.46 -15.73
N PRO A 221 -17.32 26.65 -15.96
CA PRO A 221 -17.49 26.03 -17.26
C PRO A 221 -17.52 27.15 -18.30
N GLU A 222 -16.61 27.08 -19.28
CA GLU A 222 -16.72 27.89 -20.48
C GLU A 222 -18.13 27.68 -21.03
N LYS A 223 -18.83 28.77 -21.37
CA LYS A 223 -20.05 28.63 -22.16
C LYS A 223 -19.64 27.82 -23.38
N SER A 224 -20.17 26.61 -23.51
CA SER A 224 -20.07 25.85 -24.75
C SER A 224 -20.61 26.77 -25.83
N GLU A 225 -19.73 27.32 -26.67
CA GLU A 225 -20.14 27.88 -27.94
C GLU A 225 -20.89 26.76 -28.65
N GLN A 226 -22.20 26.98 -28.80
CA GLN A 226 -23.10 26.06 -29.47
C GLN A 226 -22.65 26.01 -30.93
N LEU A 227 -22.29 24.81 -31.39
CA LEU A 227 -22.24 24.45 -32.81
C LEU A 227 -23.63 24.56 -33.43
#